data_AF-A0A524MIC8-F1
#
_entry.id   AF-A0A524MIC8-F1
#
_cell.length_a   1.000
_cell.length_b   1.000
_cell.length_c   1.000
_cell.angle_alpha   90.00
_cell.angle_beta   90.00
_cell.angle_gamma   90.00
#
_symmetry.space_group_name_H-M   'P 1'
#
loop_
_entity.id
_entity.type
_entity.pdbx_description
1 polymer ?
#
loop_
_entity_poly.entity_id
_entity_poly.type
_entity_poly.pdbx_seq_one_letter_code
_entity_poly.pdbx_strand_id
1 'polypeptide(L)'
;MLPESVSLLMAQFPFQFQPPDFWLPTLETILTVLYAVAIRGYLIFLLIGFVIYTTTYGDGFGKFFVGAGFFLYFAGPLLVNLFAQLATIELVSFETATLAWTNLVGMPDADIIYTIVWIGDLVGAICLLTGAILYFTKAAGDLESKGKSLIIRSLILFAILSYFHFAPFVI
;
A
#
# COMPACT_ATOMS: atom_id res chain seq x y z
N MET A 1 18.46 -36.28 -37.67
CA MET A 1 19.25 -36.54 -36.47
C MET A 1 20.20 -35.37 -36.32
N LEU A 2 19.91 -34.45 -35.41
CA LEU A 2 20.83 -33.35 -35.13
C LEU A 2 22.11 -33.95 -34.52
N PRO A 3 23.29 -33.46 -34.91
CA PRO A 3 24.55 -34.02 -34.44
C PRO A 3 24.62 -33.89 -32.91
N GLU A 4 25.07 -34.96 -32.24
CA GLU A 4 25.17 -35.06 -30.76
C GLU A 4 25.97 -33.92 -30.12
N SER A 5 26.76 -33.20 -30.91
CA SER A 5 27.48 -31.99 -30.50
C SER A 5 26.56 -30.82 -30.12
N VAL A 6 25.35 -30.73 -30.69
CA VAL A 6 24.37 -29.68 -30.34
C VAL A 6 23.79 -29.91 -28.95
N SER A 7 23.55 -31.17 -28.58
CA SER A 7 23.07 -31.57 -27.25
C SER A 7 24.10 -31.28 -26.15
N LEU A 8 25.39 -31.46 -26.45
CA LEU A 8 26.49 -31.17 -25.53
C LEU A 8 26.74 -29.66 -25.36
N LEU A 9 26.50 -28.86 -26.41
CA LEU A 9 26.62 -27.39 -26.34
C LEU A 9 25.48 -26.75 -25.54
N MET A 10 24.28 -27.34 -25.55
CA MET A 10 23.17 -26.88 -24.69
C MET A 10 23.32 -27.32 -23.23
N ALA A 11 24.07 -28.40 -22.96
CA ALA A 11 24.38 -28.86 -21.60
C ALA A 11 25.50 -28.06 -20.92
N GLN A 12 26.23 -27.24 -21.68
CA GLN A 12 27.33 -26.41 -21.18
C GLN A 12 26.92 -24.93 -21.20
N PHE A 13 25.94 -24.54 -20.39
CA PHE A 13 25.92 -23.15 -19.90
C PHE A 13 27.09 -23.01 -18.91
N PRO A 14 28.17 -22.26 -19.25
CA PRO A 14 29.39 -22.23 -18.44
C PRO A 14 29.25 -21.37 -17.17
N PHE A 15 28.05 -20.83 -16.92
CA PHE A 15 27.73 -20.16 -15.68
C PHE A 15 27.00 -21.16 -14.78
N GLN A 16 27.76 -21.98 -14.04
CA GLN A 16 27.27 -22.47 -12.76
C GLN A 16 27.18 -21.26 -11.84
N PHE A 17 26.10 -20.49 -11.96
CA PHE A 17 25.78 -19.46 -10.98
C PHE A 17 25.40 -20.20 -9.71
N GLN A 18 26.39 -20.42 -8.85
CA GLN A 18 26.17 -20.88 -7.49
C GLN A 18 25.86 -19.60 -6.71
N PRO A 19 24.58 -19.29 -6.45
CA PRO A 19 24.24 -18.09 -5.72
C PRO A 19 24.91 -18.17 -4.34
N PRO A 20 25.37 -17.05 -3.78
CA PRO A 20 25.92 -17.04 -2.43
C PRO A 20 24.93 -17.67 -1.43
N ASP A 21 25.43 -18.31 -0.37
CA ASP A 21 24.58 -19.04 0.60
C ASP A 21 23.48 -18.16 1.24
N PHE A 22 23.68 -16.84 1.27
CA PHE A 22 22.71 -15.87 1.79
C PHE A 22 21.60 -15.50 0.79
N TRP A 23 21.72 -15.86 -0.50
CA TRP A 23 20.85 -15.38 -1.56
C TRP A 23 19.41 -15.85 -1.39
N LEU A 24 19.21 -17.16 -1.24
CA LEU A 24 17.86 -17.74 -1.07
C LEU A 24 17.19 -17.28 0.23
N PRO A 25 17.85 -17.31 1.41
CA PRO A 25 17.27 -16.76 2.64
C PRO A 25 16.90 -15.28 2.54
N THR A 26 17.72 -14.47 1.86
CA THR A 26 17.44 -13.04 1.66
C THR A 26 16.22 -12.86 0.76
N LEU A 27 16.12 -13.65 -0.31
CA LEU A 27 15.00 -13.57 -1.25
C LEU A 27 13.69 -14.03 -0.60
N GLU A 28 13.73 -15.08 0.22
CA GLU A 28 12.60 -15.53 1.04
C GLU A 28 12.13 -14.44 2.00
N THR A 29 13.06 -13.77 2.67
CA THR A 29 12.76 -12.64 3.58
C THR A 29 12.08 -11.50 2.82
N ILE A 30 12.61 -11.12 1.66
CA ILE A 30 12.04 -10.05 0.82
C ILE A 30 10.63 -10.42 0.35
N LEU A 31 10.44 -11.64 -0.16
CA LEU A 31 9.12 -12.10 -0.61
C LEU A 31 8.12 -12.13 0.54
N THR A 32 8.53 -12.58 1.72
CA THR A 32 7.68 -12.60 2.91
C THR A 32 7.26 -11.19 3.34
N VAL A 33 8.19 -10.24 3.33
CA VAL A 33 7.89 -8.82 3.61
C VAL A 33 6.96 -8.23 2.55
N LEU A 34 7.19 -8.51 1.26
CA LEU A 34 6.32 -8.03 0.18
C LEU A 34 4.90 -8.61 0.29
N TYR A 35 4.78 -9.88 0.65
CA TYR A 35 3.50 -10.54 0.91
C TYR A 35 2.77 -9.87 2.09
N ALA A 36 3.50 -9.59 3.17
CA ALA A 36 2.98 -8.91 4.34
C ALA A 36 2.47 -7.50 3.99
N VAL A 37 3.24 -6.73 3.21
CA VAL A 37 2.85 -5.40 2.72
C VAL A 37 1.62 -5.49 1.80
N ALA A 38 1.53 -6.51 0.95
CA ALA A 38 0.39 -6.70 0.07
C ALA A 38 -0.92 -6.95 0.84
N ILE A 39 -0.87 -7.79 1.88
CA ILE A 39 -2.07 -8.20 2.64
C ILE A 39 -2.42 -7.23 3.75
N ARG A 40 -1.45 -6.53 4.35
CA ARG A 40 -1.72 -5.64 5.49
C ARG A 40 -1.53 -4.17 5.13
N GLY A 41 -0.55 -3.89 4.28
CA GLY A 41 -0.24 -2.53 3.84
C GLY A 41 -1.28 -1.91 2.90
N TYR A 42 -2.10 -2.68 2.19
CA TYR A 42 -3.05 -2.11 1.23
C TYR A 42 -4.01 -1.09 1.85
N LEU A 43 -4.51 -1.33 3.08
CA LEU A 43 -5.35 -0.39 3.82
C LEU A 43 -4.61 0.90 4.18
N ILE A 44 -3.33 0.79 4.52
CA ILE A 44 -2.47 1.94 4.83
C ILE A 44 -2.33 2.83 3.60
N PHE A 45 -2.04 2.23 2.43
CA PHE A 45 -1.96 2.96 1.17
C PHE A 45 -3.28 3.66 0.80
N LEU A 46 -4.42 2.97 0.99
CA LEU A 46 -5.75 3.55 0.75
C LEU A 46 -6.01 4.75 1.66
N LEU A 47 -5.85 4.58 2.97
CA LEU A 47 -6.11 5.62 3.97
C LEU A 47 -5.22 6.85 3.76
N ILE A 48 -3.91 6.65 3.60
CA ILE A 48 -2.97 7.73 3.32
C ILE A 48 -3.35 8.44 2.01
N GLY A 49 -3.73 7.67 0.98
CA GLY A 49 -4.19 8.22 -0.28
C GLY A 49 -5.39 9.17 -0.14
N PHE A 50 -6.38 8.81 0.68
CA PHE A 50 -7.54 9.66 0.96
C PHE A 50 -7.19 10.89 1.80
N VAL A 51 -6.29 10.76 2.79
CA VAL A 51 -5.80 11.89 3.58
C VAL A 51 -5.10 12.90 2.67
N ILE A 52 -4.19 12.44 1.81
CA ILE A 52 -3.47 13.32 0.86
C ILE A 52 -4.41 13.93 -0.18
N TYR A 53 -5.39 13.16 -0.67
CA TYR A 53 -6.39 13.66 -1.62
C TYR A 53 -7.17 14.87 -1.03
N THR A 54 -7.39 14.85 0.28
CA THR A 54 -8.12 15.91 1.00
C THR A 54 -7.31 17.20 1.13
N THR A 55 -5.99 17.12 1.26
CA THR A 55 -5.13 18.31 1.44
C THR A 55 -4.85 19.08 0.15
N THR A 56 -5.41 18.69 -1.00
CA THR A 56 -5.24 19.34 -2.32
C THR A 56 -3.79 19.41 -2.84
N TYR A 57 -2.80 18.84 -2.14
CA TYR A 57 -1.38 18.93 -2.50
C TYR A 57 -0.96 18.02 -3.67
N GLY A 58 -1.85 17.17 -4.18
CA GLY A 58 -1.59 16.38 -5.37
C GLY A 58 -2.68 15.35 -5.64
N ASP A 59 -3.68 15.71 -6.46
CA ASP A 59 -4.76 14.79 -6.86
C ASP A 59 -4.23 13.52 -7.52
N GLY A 60 -3.15 13.64 -8.30
CA GLY A 60 -2.48 12.50 -8.91
C GLY A 60 -1.85 11.57 -7.88
N PHE A 61 -1.22 12.13 -6.84
CA PHE A 61 -0.55 11.34 -5.81
C PHE A 61 -1.56 10.62 -4.92
N GLY A 62 -2.63 11.28 -4.47
CA GLY A 62 -3.71 10.64 -3.72
C GLY A 62 -4.35 9.48 -4.51
N LYS A 63 -4.67 9.70 -5.79
CA LYS A 63 -5.20 8.66 -6.68
C LYS A 63 -4.21 7.52 -6.91
N PHE A 64 -2.93 7.82 -7.05
CA PHE A 64 -1.88 6.81 -7.18
C PHE A 64 -1.82 5.91 -5.94
N PHE A 65 -1.84 6.49 -4.73
CA PHE A 65 -1.84 5.71 -3.49
C PHE A 65 -3.08 4.84 -3.37
N VAL A 66 -4.26 5.37 -3.70
CA VAL A 66 -5.49 4.58 -3.70
C VAL A 66 -5.41 3.44 -4.72
N GLY A 67 -4.97 3.74 -5.94
CA GLY A 67 -4.78 2.74 -6.99
C GLY A 67 -3.74 1.67 -6.64
N ALA A 68 -2.63 2.07 -6.02
CA ALA A 68 -1.60 1.17 -5.53
C ALA A 68 -2.12 0.27 -4.41
N GLY A 69 -2.95 0.80 -3.50
CA GLY A 69 -3.63 0.00 -2.48
C GLY A 69 -4.54 -1.08 -3.08
N PHE A 70 -5.40 -0.70 -4.05
CA PHE A 70 -6.22 -1.68 -4.78
C PHE A 70 -5.38 -2.73 -5.51
N PHE A 71 -4.31 -2.30 -6.19
CA PHE A 71 -3.41 -3.20 -6.88
C PHE A 71 -2.72 -4.17 -5.91
N LEU A 72 -2.23 -3.67 -4.77
CA LEU A 72 -1.60 -4.50 -3.74
C LEU A 72 -2.54 -5.55 -3.19
N TYR A 73 -3.82 -5.18 -2.96
CA TYR A 73 -4.81 -6.12 -2.46
C TYR A 73 -5.10 -7.27 -3.43
N PHE A 74 -5.30 -6.98 -4.72
CA PHE A 74 -5.69 -7.99 -5.70
C PHE A 74 -4.50 -8.71 -6.35
N ALA A 75 -3.48 -7.96 -6.78
CA ALA A 75 -2.35 -8.49 -7.54
C ALA A 75 -1.17 -8.86 -6.63
N GLY A 76 -1.04 -8.23 -5.46
CA GLY A 76 0.12 -8.39 -4.59
C GLY A 76 0.37 -9.85 -4.17
N PRO A 77 -0.58 -10.54 -3.52
CA PRO A 77 -0.39 -11.93 -3.11
C PRO A 77 -0.12 -12.87 -4.30
N LEU A 78 -0.79 -12.64 -5.42
CA LEU A 78 -0.63 -13.44 -6.64
C LEU A 78 0.77 -13.27 -7.24
N LEU A 79 1.26 -12.04 -7.35
CA LEU A 79 2.59 -11.75 -7.88
C LEU A 79 3.67 -12.33 -6.98
N VAL A 80 3.56 -12.15 -5.65
CA VAL A 80 4.55 -12.67 -4.72
C VAL A 80 4.61 -14.20 -4.75
N ASN A 81 3.46 -14.88 -4.80
CA ASN A 81 3.43 -16.33 -4.92
C ASN A 81 3.95 -16.84 -6.27
N LEU A 82 3.71 -16.10 -7.36
CA LEU A 82 4.31 -16.39 -8.66
C LEU A 82 5.85 -16.29 -8.60
N PHE A 83 6.38 -15.24 -7.98
CA PHE A 83 7.84 -15.09 -7.81
C PHE A 83 8.43 -16.15 -6.88
N ALA A 84 7.74 -16.54 -5.81
CA ALA A 84 8.17 -17.62 -4.93
C ALA A 84 8.28 -18.96 -5.70
N GLN A 85 7.28 -19.28 -6.53
CA GLN A 85 7.30 -20.47 -7.39
C GLN A 85 8.44 -20.43 -8.41
N LEU A 86 8.67 -19.30 -9.07
CA LEU A 86 9.78 -19.12 -10.02
C LEU A 86 11.15 -19.24 -9.34
N ALA A 87 11.24 -18.84 -8.07
CA ALA A 87 12.45 -18.94 -7.26
C ALA A 87 12.62 -20.30 -6.57
N THR A 88 11.69 -21.26 -6.75
CA THR A 88 11.67 -22.56 -6.07
C THR A 88 11.66 -22.47 -4.53
N ILE A 89 11.08 -21.39 -3.99
CA ILE A 89 10.92 -21.16 -2.56
C ILE A 89 9.51 -21.62 -2.14
N GLU A 90 9.36 -22.06 -0.89
CA GLU A 90 8.05 -22.39 -0.33
C GLU A 90 7.09 -21.20 -0.42
N LEU A 91 5.81 -21.52 -0.62
CA LEU A 91 4.77 -20.50 -0.73
C LEU A 91 4.64 -19.73 0.59
N VAL A 92 4.61 -18.40 0.50
CA VAL A 92 4.49 -17.55 1.68
C VAL A 92 3.08 -17.70 2.28
N SER A 93 3.01 -18.14 3.53
CA SER A 93 1.75 -18.29 4.26
C SER A 93 1.34 -16.99 4.96
N PHE A 94 0.06 -16.90 5.34
CA PHE A 94 -0.45 -15.77 6.11
C PHE A 94 0.23 -15.64 7.49
N GLU A 95 0.64 -16.74 8.09
CA GLU A 95 1.26 -16.77 9.41
C GLU A 95 2.68 -16.19 9.37
N THR A 96 3.51 -16.65 8.43
CA THR A 96 4.89 -16.15 8.28
C THR A 96 4.92 -14.67 7.92
N ALA A 97 3.97 -14.21 7.11
CA ALA A 97 3.80 -12.79 6.78
C ALA A 97 3.36 -11.94 7.97
N THR A 98 2.55 -12.48 8.89
CA THR A 98 2.12 -11.77 10.10
C THR A 98 3.29 -11.54 11.06
N LEU A 99 4.14 -12.54 11.23
CA LEU A 99 5.36 -12.43 12.03
C LEU A 99 6.33 -11.43 11.39
N ALA A 100 6.52 -11.50 10.07
CA ALA A 100 7.37 -10.56 9.34
C ALA A 100 6.85 -9.11 9.44
N TRP A 101 5.54 -8.89 9.35
CA TRP A 101 4.93 -7.58 9.52
C TRP A 101 5.19 -7.00 10.92
N THR A 102 4.95 -7.81 11.95
CA THR A 102 5.17 -7.41 13.35
C THR A 102 6.63 -7.08 13.60
N ASN A 103 7.55 -7.86 13.04
CA ASN A 103 8.99 -7.60 13.15
C ASN A 103 9.41 -6.33 12.39
N LEU A 104 8.76 -6.00 11.27
CA LEU A 104 9.10 -4.85 10.45
C LEU A 104 8.56 -3.54 11.02
N VAL A 105 7.29 -3.52 11.44
CA VAL A 105 6.62 -2.30 11.90
C VAL A 105 6.70 -2.14 13.42
N GLY A 106 6.84 -3.25 14.17
CA GLY A 106 6.89 -3.24 15.63
C GLY A 106 5.55 -2.92 16.31
N MET A 107 4.45 -2.84 15.55
CA MET A 107 3.12 -2.50 16.04
C MET A 107 2.06 -3.41 15.42
N PRO A 108 0.96 -3.70 16.14
CA PRO A 108 -0.16 -4.46 15.58
C PRO A 108 -0.95 -3.60 14.57
N ASP A 109 -1.59 -4.27 13.60
CA ASP A 109 -2.35 -3.61 12.53
C ASP A 109 -3.38 -2.60 13.04
N ALA A 110 -4.10 -2.96 14.11
CA ALA A 110 -5.16 -2.14 14.67
C ALA A 110 -4.64 -0.78 15.16
N ASP A 111 -3.48 -0.76 15.82
CA ASP A 111 -2.88 0.48 16.34
C ASP A 111 -2.41 1.38 15.19
N ILE A 112 -1.87 0.78 14.12
CA ILE A 112 -1.44 1.53 12.92
C ILE A 112 -2.65 2.17 12.25
N ILE A 113 -3.71 1.39 12.01
CA ILE A 113 -4.94 1.89 11.39
C ILE A 113 -5.56 2.98 12.26
N TYR A 114 -5.68 2.76 13.57
CA TYR A 114 -6.24 3.75 14.49
C TYR A 114 -5.44 5.06 14.49
N THR A 115 -4.10 4.96 14.48
CA THR A 115 -3.22 6.13 14.39
C THR A 115 -3.44 6.90 13.09
N ILE A 116 -3.54 6.20 11.95
CA ILE A 116 -3.78 6.85 10.66
C ILE A 116 -5.17 7.49 10.61
N VAL A 117 -6.19 6.82 11.15
CA VAL A 117 -7.56 7.33 11.21
C VAL A 117 -7.60 8.61 12.05
N TRP A 118 -6.96 8.61 13.22
CA TRP A 118 -6.86 9.79 14.08
C TRP A 118 -6.14 10.97 13.41
N ILE A 119 -5.02 10.71 12.71
CA ILE A 119 -4.34 11.72 11.89
C ILE A 119 -5.26 12.22 10.77
N GLY A 120 -6.00 11.31 10.14
CA GLY A 120 -6.98 11.62 9.10
C GLY A 120 -8.08 12.55 9.60
N ASP A 121 -8.62 12.32 10.80
CA ASP A 121 -9.63 13.18 11.42
C ASP A 121 -9.08 14.58 11.68
N LEU A 122 -7.85 14.67 12.20
CA LEU A 122 -7.17 15.95 12.44
C LEU A 122 -6.99 16.73 11.13
N VAL A 123 -6.48 16.07 10.08
CA VAL A 123 -6.28 16.68 8.77
C VAL A 123 -7.61 17.10 8.15
N GLY A 124 -8.62 16.22 8.20
CA GLY A 124 -9.96 16.49 7.71
C GLY A 124 -10.59 17.70 8.42
N ALA A 125 -10.41 17.84 9.72
CA ALA A 125 -10.92 18.98 10.49
C ALA A 125 -10.22 20.29 10.10
N ILE A 126 -8.89 20.27 9.96
CA ILE A 126 -8.11 21.45 9.51
C ILE A 126 -8.54 21.87 8.10
N CYS A 127 -8.71 20.92 7.19
CA CYS A 127 -9.15 21.17 5.83
C CYS A 127 -10.59 21.70 5.79
N LEU A 128 -11.51 21.14 6.57
CA LEU A 128 -12.88 21.63 6.65
C LEU A 128 -12.94 23.07 7.16
N LEU A 129 -12.21 23.39 8.24
CA LEU A 129 -12.17 24.72 8.83
C LEU A 129 -11.53 25.73 7.87
N THR A 130 -10.41 25.38 7.24
CA THR A 130 -9.75 26.21 6.24
C THR A 130 -10.65 26.44 5.02
N GLY A 131 -11.33 25.38 4.56
CA GLY A 131 -12.31 25.46 3.48
C GLY A 131 -13.47 26.39 3.81
N ALA A 132 -13.98 26.34 5.05
CA ALA A 132 -15.03 27.23 5.52
C ALA A 132 -14.57 28.69 5.56
N ILE A 133 -13.37 28.97 6.09
CA ILE A 133 -12.79 30.33 6.11
C ILE A 133 -12.66 30.88 4.69
N LEU A 134 -12.11 30.08 3.77
CA LEU A 134 -11.95 30.47 2.36
C LEU A 134 -13.29 30.73 1.67
N TYR A 135 -14.30 29.90 1.94
CA TYR A 135 -15.65 30.04 1.38
C TYR A 135 -16.34 31.33 1.83
N PHE A 136 -16.21 31.70 3.11
CA PHE A 136 -16.81 32.94 3.63
C PHE A 136 -15.99 34.20 3.31
N THR A 137 -14.74 34.06 2.88
CA THR A 137 -13.89 35.17 2.46
C THR A 137 -14.20 35.56 1.01
N LYS A 138 -15.29 36.30 0.80
CA LYS A 138 -15.81 36.73 -0.52
C LYS A 138 -14.94 37.72 -1.30
N ALA A 139 -13.72 38.01 -0.84
CA ALA A 139 -12.84 39.01 -1.43
C ALA A 139 -12.33 38.65 -2.84
N ALA A 140 -12.35 37.36 -3.22
CA ALA A 140 -12.03 36.90 -4.56
C ALA A 140 -12.80 35.60 -4.88
N GLY A 141 -13.47 35.53 -6.03
CA GLY A 141 -14.26 34.36 -6.45
C GLY A 141 -13.44 33.06 -6.56
N ASP A 142 -12.13 33.16 -6.76
CA ASP A 142 -11.20 32.02 -6.76
C ASP A 142 -11.11 31.34 -5.38
N LEU A 143 -11.16 32.13 -4.30
CA LEU A 143 -11.11 31.60 -2.92
C LEU A 143 -12.39 30.84 -2.56
N GLU A 144 -13.54 31.30 -3.05
CA GLU A 144 -14.82 30.62 -2.83
C GLU A 144 -14.80 29.22 -3.47
N SER A 145 -14.29 29.12 -4.71
CA SER A 145 -14.22 27.84 -5.43
C SER A 145 -13.28 26.84 -4.74
N LYS A 146 -12.11 27.32 -4.25
CA LYS A 146 -11.14 26.51 -3.51
C LYS A 146 -11.70 26.07 -2.16
N GLY A 147 -12.40 26.96 -1.45
CA GLY A 147 -13.08 26.66 -0.19
C GLY A 147 -14.12 25.56 -0.34
N LYS A 148 -15.01 25.66 -1.35
CA LYS A 148 -16.01 24.61 -1.67
C LYS A 148 -15.34 23.27 -1.94
N SER A 149 -14.29 23.25 -2.75
CA SER A 149 -13.55 22.01 -3.06
C SER A 149 -12.96 21.37 -1.80
N LEU A 150 -12.33 22.16 -0.93
CA LEU A 150 -11.76 21.65 0.33
C LEU A 150 -12.82 21.07 1.26
N ILE A 151 -13.96 21.75 1.39
CA ILE A 151 -15.09 21.29 2.22
C ILE A 151 -15.60 19.94 1.71
N ILE A 152 -15.87 19.82 0.41
CA ILE A 152 -16.41 18.59 -0.19
C ILE A 152 -15.44 17.43 0.02
N ARG A 153 -14.15 17.64 -0.26
CA ARG A 153 -13.12 16.59 -0.08
C ARG A 153 -12.97 16.16 1.37
N SER A 154 -13.03 17.11 2.31
CA SER A 154 -12.96 16.81 3.74
C SER A 154 -14.18 16.01 4.20
N LEU A 155 -15.38 16.32 3.69
CA LEU A 155 -16.58 15.54 3.97
C LEU A 155 -16.48 14.10 3.43
N ILE A 156 -15.91 13.93 2.24
CA ILE A 156 -15.63 12.58 1.68
C ILE A 156 -14.68 11.81 2.60
N LEU A 157 -13.61 12.45 3.08
CA LEU A 157 -12.68 11.83 4.03
C LEU A 157 -13.40 11.41 5.31
N PHE A 158 -14.20 12.29 5.92
CA PHE A 158 -14.95 11.95 7.14
C PHE A 158 -15.93 10.80 6.94
N ALA A 159 -16.62 10.73 5.79
CA ALA A 159 -17.48 9.59 5.47
C ALA A 159 -16.69 8.27 5.46
N ILE A 160 -15.49 8.27 4.86
CA ILE A 160 -14.61 7.10 4.82
C ILE A 160 -14.09 6.76 6.21
N LEU A 161 -13.58 7.75 6.96
CA LEU A 161 -13.05 7.53 8.31
C LEU A 161 -14.13 7.04 9.28
N SER A 162 -15.38 7.49 9.11
CA SER A 162 -16.51 7.00 9.91
C SER A 162 -16.68 5.49 9.80
N TYR A 163 -16.50 4.91 8.60
CA TYR A 163 -16.53 3.46 8.43
C TYR A 163 -15.46 2.77 9.28
N PHE A 164 -14.23 3.31 9.33
CA PHE A 164 -13.15 2.73 10.14
C PHE A 164 -13.35 2.91 11.64
N HIS A 165 -14.07 3.94 12.07
CA HIS A 165 -14.48 4.11 13.47
C HIS A 165 -15.55 3.11 13.88
N PHE A 166 -16.49 2.76 12.98
CA PHE A 166 -17.58 1.83 13.28
C PHE A 166 -17.22 0.36 13.04
N ALA A 167 -16.32 0.07 12.10
CA ALA A 167 -15.97 -1.31 11.73
C ALA A 167 -15.56 -2.20 12.91
N PRO A 168 -14.79 -1.72 13.93
CA PRO A 168 -14.45 -2.52 15.10
C PRO A 168 -15.63 -2.91 15.99
N PHE A 169 -16.79 -2.25 15.87
CA PHE A 169 -17.98 -2.51 16.68
C PHE A 169 -19.03 -3.39 15.97
N VAL A 170 -18.87 -3.60 14.66
CA VAL A 170 -19.83 -4.34 13.81
C VAL A 170 -19.39 -5.79 13.58
N ILE A 171 -18.13 -6.11 13.86
CA ILE A 171 -17.51 -7.44 13.76
C ILE A 171 -17.32 -8.00 15.16
#